data_AF-A0A948Q2N3-F1
#
_entry.id   AF-A0A948Q2N3-F1
#
_cell.length_a   1.000
_cell.length_b   1.000
_cell.length_c   1.000
_cell.angle_alpha   90.00
_cell.angle_beta   90.00
_cell.angle_gamma   90.00
#
_symmetry.space_group_name_H-M   'P 1'
#
loop_
_entity.id
_entity.type
_entity.pdbx_description
1 polymer ?
#
loop_
_entity_poly.entity_id
_entity_poly.type
_entity_poly.pdbx_seq_one_letter_code
_entity_poly.pdbx_strand_id
1 'polypeptide(L)'
;MDVLGAIGQWAWFFLWSLLLITASLFVYLGLGGNFILLALALVHALVTGFDPIGWATLAWLAGLAAAGEGIEFVVGTFYPARKGASRDGVLLAFLGGLLGAAAGQGLVPVIGAVVGSFLGAFLGAVAGEYRGRRRLEPSLRVGGHAFMGRLAAMVIKHAIGLVMVFIILRATLPA
;
A
#
# COMPACT_ATOMS: atom_id res chain seq x y z
N MET A 1 22.90 -18.86 28.16
CA MET A 1 22.75 -17.41 28.01
C MET A 1 22.58 -16.80 29.38
N ASP A 2 23.31 -15.74 29.68
CA ASP A 2 23.04 -14.92 30.85
C ASP A 2 21.67 -14.26 30.69
N VAL A 3 20.96 -14.07 31.81
CA VAL A 3 19.57 -13.55 31.81
C VAL A 3 19.47 -12.20 31.08
N LEU A 4 20.51 -11.37 31.16
CA LEU A 4 20.58 -10.07 30.48
C LEU A 4 20.65 -10.22 28.95
N GLY A 5 21.41 -11.17 28.42
CA GLY A 5 21.48 -11.46 26.99
C GLY A 5 20.14 -11.91 26.41
N ALA A 6 19.42 -12.78 27.13
CA ALA A 6 18.08 -13.21 26.73
C ALA A 6 17.09 -12.03 26.70
N ILE A 7 17.08 -11.19 27.74
CA ILE A 7 16.23 -9.98 27.78
C ILE A 7 16.52 -9.06 26.58
N GLY A 8 17.80 -8.85 26.26
CA GLY A 8 18.21 -8.02 25.13
C GLY A 8 17.67 -8.52 23.78
N GLN A 9 17.76 -9.82 23.51
CA GLN A 9 17.26 -10.42 22.26
C GLN A 9 15.74 -10.27 22.10
N TRP A 10 14.99 -10.56 23.15
CA TRP A 10 13.53 -10.42 23.13
C TRP A 10 13.08 -8.96 23.03
N ALA A 11 13.77 -8.04 23.71
CA ALA A 11 13.49 -6.61 23.62
C ALA A 11 13.73 -6.08 22.18
N TRP A 12 14.86 -6.48 21.57
CA TRP A 12 15.14 -6.17 20.17
C TRP A 12 14.05 -6.71 19.23
N PHE A 13 13.69 -7.99 19.38
CA PHE A 13 12.67 -8.62 18.53
C PHE A 13 11.30 -7.94 18.66
N PHE A 14 10.93 -7.52 19.88
CA PHE A 14 9.70 -6.76 20.11
C PHE A 14 9.71 -5.41 19.39
N LEU A 15 10.80 -4.64 19.51
CA LEU A 15 10.95 -3.34 18.82
C LEU A 15 10.97 -3.50 17.30
N TRP A 16 11.64 -4.54 16.80
CA TRP A 16 11.67 -4.90 15.39
C TRP A 16 10.26 -5.23 14.87
N SER A 17 9.49 -6.01 15.62
CA SER A 17 8.11 -6.34 15.30
C SER A 17 7.23 -5.10 15.23
N LEU A 18 7.36 -4.18 16.20
CA LEU A 18 6.62 -2.92 16.22
C LEU A 18 6.98 -2.08 14.98
N LEU A 19 8.27 -1.96 14.65
CA LEU A 19 8.73 -1.22 13.48
C LEU A 19 8.15 -1.79 12.18
N LEU A 20 8.16 -3.11 11.99
CA LEU A 20 7.61 -3.76 10.80
C LEU A 20 6.09 -3.56 10.70
N ILE A 21 5.36 -3.73 11.80
CA ILE A 21 3.91 -3.49 11.82
C ILE A 21 3.62 -2.02 11.49
N THR A 22 4.32 -1.07 12.11
CA THR A 22 4.17 0.35 11.81
C THR A 22 4.48 0.64 10.34
N ALA A 23 5.57 0.11 9.79
CA ALA A 23 5.92 0.26 8.37
C ALA A 23 4.84 -0.31 7.42
N SER A 24 4.18 -1.41 7.79
CA SER A 24 3.08 -1.97 6.98
C SER A 24 1.85 -1.06 6.89
N LEU A 25 1.64 -0.18 7.90
CA LEU A 25 0.55 0.79 7.91
C LEU A 25 0.77 1.94 6.92
N PHE A 26 2.00 2.13 6.43
CA PHE A 26 2.30 3.18 5.43
C PHE A 26 1.59 2.92 4.09
N VAL A 27 1.12 1.69 3.85
CA VAL A 27 0.23 1.37 2.72
C VAL A 27 -1.03 2.25 2.74
N TYR A 28 -1.60 2.51 3.92
CA TYR A 28 -2.79 3.37 4.04
C TYR A 28 -2.51 4.80 3.61
N LEU A 29 -1.25 5.24 3.73
CA LEU A 29 -0.79 6.58 3.39
C LEU A 29 -0.57 6.78 1.89
N GLY A 30 -0.81 5.73 1.07
CA GLY A 30 -0.42 5.71 -0.34
C GLY A 30 1.09 5.69 -0.55
N LEU A 31 1.85 5.48 0.53
CA LEU A 31 3.28 5.24 0.46
C LEU A 31 3.50 3.76 0.12
N GLY A 32 4.61 3.46 -0.56
CA GLY A 32 5.00 2.09 -0.90
C GLY A 32 5.42 1.29 0.34
N GLY A 33 4.53 1.09 1.32
CA GLY A 33 4.82 0.48 2.61
C GLY A 33 5.46 -0.91 2.49
N ASN A 34 5.08 -1.68 1.48
CA ASN A 34 5.70 -2.97 1.20
C ASN A 34 7.17 -2.83 0.75
N PHE A 35 7.54 -1.76 0.05
CA PHE A 35 8.95 -1.46 -0.24
C PHE A 35 9.71 -0.98 0.98
N ILE A 36 9.05 -0.29 1.93
CA ILE A 36 9.66 0.05 3.21
C ILE A 36 10.00 -1.24 3.97
N LEU A 37 9.09 -2.21 4.01
CA LEU A 37 9.36 -3.53 4.60
C LEU A 37 10.53 -4.25 3.93
N LEU A 38 10.59 -4.24 2.60
CA LEU A 38 11.72 -4.79 1.85
C LEU A 38 13.04 -4.09 2.19
N ALA A 39 13.03 -2.75 2.28
CA ALA A 39 14.21 -1.97 2.62
C ALA A 39 14.68 -2.27 4.05
N LEU A 40 13.77 -2.38 5.01
CA LEU A 40 14.07 -2.78 6.39
C LEU A 40 14.69 -4.17 6.43
N ALA A 41 14.11 -5.14 5.72
CA ALA A 41 14.67 -6.50 5.62
C ALA A 41 16.07 -6.51 4.98
N LEU A 42 16.30 -5.68 3.95
CA LEU A 42 17.61 -5.53 3.31
C LEU A 42 18.63 -4.91 4.27
N VAL A 43 18.26 -3.85 5.00
CA VAL A 43 19.14 -3.24 6.01
C VAL A 43 19.50 -4.26 7.08
N HIS A 44 18.53 -5.03 7.59
CA HIS A 44 18.80 -6.11 8.52
C HIS A 44 19.77 -7.14 7.93
N ALA A 45 19.53 -7.62 6.70
CA ALA A 45 20.40 -8.58 6.03
C ALA A 45 21.84 -8.04 5.87
N LEU A 46 22.01 -6.78 5.52
CA LEU A 46 23.33 -6.16 5.39
C LEU A 46 24.06 -6.08 6.74
N VAL A 47 23.35 -5.72 7.80
CA VAL A 47 23.92 -5.62 9.15
C VAL A 47 24.31 -6.99 9.72
N THR A 48 23.54 -8.04 9.41
CA THR A 48 23.76 -9.39 9.95
C THR A 48 24.53 -10.31 9.00
N GLY A 49 25.02 -9.81 7.87
CA GLY A 49 25.82 -10.60 6.92
C GLY A 49 25.00 -11.65 6.16
N PHE A 50 23.73 -11.36 5.87
CA PHE A 50 22.77 -12.21 5.16
C PHE A 50 22.33 -13.48 5.89
N ASP A 51 22.48 -13.50 7.22
CA ASP A 51 21.95 -14.53 8.12
C ASP A 51 21.16 -13.83 9.24
N PRO A 52 19.86 -14.13 9.47
CA PRO A 52 19.05 -15.18 8.86
C PRO A 52 18.35 -14.77 7.55
N ILE A 53 18.37 -13.49 7.18
CA ILE A 53 17.73 -13.01 5.95
C ILE A 53 18.73 -13.10 4.78
N GLY A 54 18.66 -14.18 4.03
CA GLY A 54 19.43 -14.37 2.81
C GLY A 54 18.81 -13.76 1.54
N TRP A 55 19.53 -13.84 0.43
CA TRP A 55 19.11 -13.36 -0.89
C TRP A 55 17.78 -13.96 -1.38
N ALA A 56 17.52 -15.24 -1.06
CA ALA A 56 16.27 -15.90 -1.43
C ALA A 56 15.05 -15.24 -0.75
N THR A 57 15.16 -14.94 0.55
CA THR A 57 14.12 -14.24 1.30
C THR A 57 13.89 -12.83 0.74
N LEU A 58 14.96 -12.09 0.45
CA LEU A 58 14.86 -10.76 -0.16
C LEU A 58 14.20 -10.81 -1.54
N ALA A 59 14.51 -11.82 -2.37
CA ALA A 59 13.88 -11.99 -3.68
C ALA A 59 12.36 -12.26 -3.55
N TRP A 60 11.95 -13.09 -2.59
CA TRP A 60 10.52 -13.31 -2.29
C TRP A 60 9.82 -12.05 -1.81
N LEU A 61 10.44 -11.31 -0.89
CA LEU A 61 9.92 -10.04 -0.38
C LEU A 61 9.79 -9.01 -1.50
N ALA A 62 10.77 -8.94 -2.41
CA ALA A 62 10.73 -8.05 -3.58
C ALA A 62 9.59 -8.44 -4.54
N GLY A 63 9.40 -9.74 -4.80
CA GLY A 63 8.29 -10.25 -5.59
C GLY A 63 6.92 -9.90 -4.99
N LEU A 64 6.77 -10.06 -3.67
CA LEU A 64 5.54 -9.69 -2.95
C LEU A 64 5.29 -8.17 -2.98
N ALA A 65 6.33 -7.35 -2.76
CA ALA A 65 6.21 -5.90 -2.83
C ALA A 65 5.76 -5.44 -4.23
N ALA A 66 6.40 -5.96 -5.28
CA ALA A 66 6.02 -5.69 -6.66
C ALA A 66 4.61 -6.18 -7.00
N ALA A 67 4.21 -7.36 -6.51
CA ALA A 67 2.85 -7.87 -6.68
C ALA A 67 1.81 -6.97 -5.99
N GLY A 68 2.12 -6.43 -4.81
CA GLY A 68 1.26 -5.47 -4.12
C GLY A 68 0.99 -4.20 -4.94
N GLU A 69 2.02 -3.61 -5.54
CA GLU A 69 1.85 -2.46 -6.44
C GLU A 69 1.12 -2.82 -7.73
N GLY A 70 1.44 -3.98 -8.32
CA GLY A 70 0.77 -4.47 -9.51
C GLY A 70 -0.73 -4.66 -9.28
N ILE A 71 -1.11 -5.23 -8.13
CA ILE A 71 -2.51 -5.38 -7.73
C ILE A 71 -3.15 -4.01 -7.52
N GLU A 72 -2.47 -3.06 -6.89
CA GLU A 72 -3.01 -1.71 -6.72
C GLU A 72 -3.33 -1.04 -8.06
N PHE A 73 -2.38 -1.11 -8.98
CA PHE A 73 -2.56 -0.60 -10.34
C PHE A 73 -3.69 -1.32 -11.07
N VAL A 74 -3.74 -2.65 -11.01
CA VAL A 74 -4.74 -3.45 -11.71
C VAL A 74 -6.13 -3.24 -11.12
N VAL A 75 -6.30 -3.36 -9.80
CA VAL A 75 -7.61 -3.21 -9.17
C VAL A 75 -8.07 -1.75 -9.27
N GLY A 76 -7.19 -0.78 -9.06
CA GLY A 76 -7.51 0.64 -9.18
C GLY A 76 -7.96 1.05 -10.59
N THR A 77 -7.44 0.39 -11.63
CA THR A 77 -7.72 0.75 -13.04
C THR A 77 -8.80 -0.14 -13.67
N PHE A 78 -8.73 -1.45 -13.48
CA PHE A 78 -9.60 -2.42 -14.14
C PHE A 78 -10.92 -2.68 -13.41
N TYR A 79 -10.96 -2.57 -12.07
CA TYR A 79 -12.23 -2.73 -11.34
C TYR A 79 -13.27 -1.70 -11.77
N PRO A 80 -12.95 -0.39 -11.87
CA PRO A 80 -13.89 0.62 -12.34
C PRO A 80 -14.27 0.39 -13.82
N ALA A 81 -13.31 0.04 -14.67
CA ALA A 81 -13.55 -0.26 -16.09
C ALA A 81 -14.57 -1.39 -16.28
N ARG A 82 -14.44 -2.50 -15.52
CA ARG A 82 -15.41 -3.61 -15.56
C ARG A 82 -16.78 -3.24 -15.00
N LYS A 83 -16.86 -2.24 -14.12
CA LYS A 83 -18.10 -1.68 -13.59
C LYS A 83 -18.66 -0.55 -14.46
N GLY A 84 -18.20 -0.46 -15.70
CA GLY A 84 -18.75 0.43 -16.71
C GLY A 84 -18.14 1.82 -16.70
N ALA A 85 -16.93 2.03 -16.16
CA ALA A 85 -16.20 3.28 -16.36
C ALA A 85 -15.66 3.38 -17.79
N SER A 86 -15.86 4.54 -18.42
CA SER A 86 -15.24 4.91 -19.69
C SER A 86 -13.73 5.10 -19.53
N ARG A 87 -13.00 5.12 -20.65
CA ARG A 87 -11.55 5.37 -20.66
C ARG A 87 -11.21 6.70 -19.98
N ASP A 88 -11.99 7.74 -20.26
CA ASP A 88 -11.86 9.06 -19.65
C ASP A 88 -12.15 9.03 -18.15
N GLY A 89 -13.17 8.27 -17.74
CA GLY A 89 -13.48 8.05 -16.31
C GLY A 89 -12.31 7.41 -15.57
N VAL A 90 -11.68 6.38 -16.13
CA VAL A 90 -10.51 5.73 -15.52
C VAL A 90 -9.29 6.65 -15.48
N LEU A 91 -9.00 7.34 -16.59
CA LEU A 91 -7.85 8.25 -16.66
C LEU A 91 -7.99 9.41 -15.67
N LEU A 92 -9.16 10.06 -15.62
CA LEU A 92 -9.40 11.16 -14.70
C LEU A 92 -9.52 10.69 -13.26
N ALA A 93 -9.96 9.46 -12.98
CA ALA A 93 -9.87 8.89 -11.64
C ALA A 93 -8.41 8.75 -11.17
N PHE A 94 -7.53 8.27 -12.04
CA PHE A 94 -6.11 8.13 -11.72
C PHE A 94 -5.46 9.50 -11.46
N LEU A 95 -5.63 10.45 -12.39
CA LEU A 95 -5.08 11.80 -12.26
C LEU A 95 -5.70 12.56 -11.09
N GLY A 96 -7.02 12.45 -10.92
CA GLY A 96 -7.73 13.05 -9.80
C GLY A 96 -7.25 12.49 -8.47
N GLY A 97 -7.01 11.19 -8.36
CA GLY A 97 -6.43 10.59 -7.16
C GLY A 97 -5.04 11.10 -6.85
N LEU A 98 -4.17 11.27 -7.85
CA LEU A 98 -2.82 11.82 -7.66
C LEU A 98 -2.85 13.30 -7.23
N LEU A 99 -3.62 14.12 -7.95
CA LEU A 99 -3.76 15.55 -7.64
C LEU A 99 -4.46 15.78 -6.30
N GLY A 100 -5.49 14.99 -6.00
CA GLY A 100 -6.18 15.02 -4.73
C GLY A 100 -5.28 14.62 -3.57
N ALA A 101 -4.42 13.62 -3.75
CA ALA A 101 -3.42 13.25 -2.75
C ALA A 101 -2.43 14.40 -2.50
N ALA A 102 -1.91 15.02 -3.56
CA ALA A 102 -0.98 16.13 -3.46
C ALA A 102 -1.61 17.36 -2.78
N ALA A 103 -2.83 17.73 -3.18
CA ALA A 103 -3.57 18.84 -2.59
C ALA A 103 -3.91 18.58 -1.12
N GLY A 104 -4.39 17.37 -0.81
CA GLY A 104 -4.73 16.97 0.55
C GLY A 104 -3.51 16.92 1.47
N GLN A 105 -2.36 16.45 0.98
CA GLN A 105 -1.09 16.46 1.70
C GLN A 105 -0.68 17.87 2.14
N GLY A 106 -0.95 18.89 1.32
CA GLY A 106 -0.66 20.28 1.63
C GLY A 106 -1.55 20.88 2.73
N LEU A 107 -2.76 20.34 2.92
CA LEU A 107 -3.71 20.82 3.94
C LEU A 107 -3.49 20.14 5.28
N VAL A 108 -3.50 18.81 5.29
CA VAL A 108 -3.27 17.98 6.47
C VAL A 108 -2.29 16.88 6.05
N PRO A 109 -1.02 16.96 6.46
CA PRO A 109 -0.03 15.95 6.09
C PRO A 109 -0.53 14.56 6.47
N VAL A 110 -0.20 13.57 5.64
CA VAL A 110 -0.53 12.16 5.85
C VAL A 110 -2.02 11.89 5.66
N ILE A 111 -2.89 12.36 6.56
CA ILE A 111 -4.34 12.08 6.52
C ILE A 111 -4.99 12.71 5.28
N GLY A 112 -4.63 13.96 4.98
CA GLY A 112 -5.14 14.66 3.82
C GLY A 112 -4.72 14.01 2.51
N ALA A 113 -3.51 13.44 2.42
CA ALA A 113 -3.09 12.69 1.22
C ALA A 113 -3.98 11.47 0.98
N VAL A 114 -4.29 10.70 2.03
CA VAL A 114 -5.15 9.53 1.94
C VAL A 114 -6.54 9.95 1.46
N VAL A 115 -7.20 10.80 2.24
CA VAL A 115 -8.58 11.25 1.97
C VAL A 115 -8.67 11.94 0.61
N GLY A 116 -7.72 12.83 0.32
CA GLY A 116 -7.60 13.52 -0.95
C GLY A 116 -7.43 12.57 -2.13
N SER A 117 -6.68 11.47 -1.97
CA SER A 117 -6.51 10.49 -3.04
C SER A 117 -7.80 9.73 -3.37
N PHE A 118 -8.60 9.40 -2.35
CA PHE A 118 -9.89 8.74 -2.53
C PHE A 118 -10.92 9.69 -3.13
N LEU A 119 -11.05 10.90 -2.58
CA LEU A 119 -11.97 11.92 -3.06
C LEU A 119 -11.61 12.36 -4.48
N GLY A 120 -10.33 12.59 -4.74
CA GLY A 120 -9.83 12.95 -6.06
C GLY A 120 -10.09 11.87 -7.09
N ALA A 121 -9.90 10.60 -6.74
CA ALA A 121 -10.22 9.49 -7.64
C ALA A 121 -11.72 9.37 -7.92
N PHE A 122 -12.56 9.54 -6.89
CA PHE A 122 -14.01 9.58 -7.02
C PHE A 122 -14.45 10.73 -7.94
N LEU A 123 -14.05 11.97 -7.63
CA LEU A 123 -14.45 13.17 -8.39
C LEU A 123 -13.91 13.15 -9.82
N GLY A 124 -12.68 12.67 -10.01
CA GLY A 124 -12.08 12.48 -11.33
C GLY A 124 -12.87 11.49 -12.19
N ALA A 125 -13.25 10.34 -11.62
CA ALA A 125 -14.11 9.36 -12.30
C ALA A 125 -15.47 9.96 -12.68
N VAL A 126 -16.11 10.69 -11.75
CA VAL A 126 -17.40 11.35 -11.98
C VAL A 126 -17.29 12.39 -13.10
N ALA A 127 -16.24 13.22 -13.09
CA ALA A 127 -16.01 14.25 -14.10
C ALA A 127 -15.76 13.64 -15.49
N GLY A 128 -14.97 12.57 -15.57
CA GLY A 128 -14.71 11.86 -16.82
C GLY A 128 -15.97 11.25 -17.41
N GLU A 129 -16.81 10.64 -16.58
CA GLU A 129 -18.07 10.09 -17.08
C GLU A 129 -19.13 11.11 -17.38
N TYR A 130 -19.17 12.20 -16.63
CA TYR A 130 -20.13 13.26 -16.88
C TYR A 130 -19.88 13.91 -18.26
N ARG A 131 -18.62 14.02 -18.69
CA ARG A 131 -18.25 14.57 -20.00
C ARG A 131 -18.85 13.78 -21.16
N GLY A 132 -18.87 12.45 -21.06
CA GLY A 132 -19.43 11.56 -22.09
C GLY A 132 -20.94 11.39 -21.98
N ARG A 133 -21.47 11.17 -20.77
CA ARG A 133 -22.87 10.78 -20.55
C ARG A 133 -23.82 11.94 -20.34
N ARG A 134 -23.32 13.11 -19.88
CA ARG A 134 -24.11 14.28 -19.45
C ARG A 134 -25.23 13.95 -18.45
N ARG A 135 -25.07 12.88 -17.65
CA ARG A 135 -26.00 12.44 -16.60
C ARG A 135 -25.23 12.23 -15.31
N LEU A 136 -25.68 12.88 -14.23
CA LEU A 136 -24.98 12.85 -12.94
C LEU A 136 -25.13 11.51 -12.23
N GLU A 137 -26.34 10.96 -12.16
CA GLU A 137 -26.62 9.75 -11.37
C GLU A 137 -25.79 8.52 -11.82
N PRO A 138 -25.66 8.21 -13.13
CA PRO A 138 -24.76 7.14 -13.57
C PRO A 138 -23.28 7.45 -13.31
N SER A 139 -22.88 8.71 -13.39
CA SER A 139 -21.49 9.14 -13.20
C SER A 139 -21.06 8.99 -11.73
N LEU A 140 -21.93 9.37 -10.79
CA LEU A 140 -21.74 9.16 -9.35
C LEU A 140 -21.58 7.68 -9.00
N ARG A 141 -22.35 6.80 -9.65
CA ARG A 141 -22.23 5.34 -9.46
C ARG A 141 -20.85 4.82 -9.90
N VAL A 142 -20.36 5.29 -11.05
CA VAL A 142 -19.00 4.96 -11.52
C VAL A 142 -17.93 5.50 -10.57
N GLY A 143 -18.08 6.72 -10.07
CA GLY A 143 -17.22 7.28 -9.03
C GLY A 143 -17.16 6.38 -7.79
N GLY A 144 -18.30 5.89 -7.33
CA GLY A 144 -18.38 4.94 -6.22
C GLY A 144 -17.61 3.65 -6.48
N HIS A 145 -17.63 3.14 -7.71
CA HIS A 145 -16.82 1.98 -8.11
C HIS A 145 -15.31 2.28 -8.13
N ALA A 146 -14.91 3.50 -8.52
CA ALA A 146 -13.51 3.94 -8.43
C ALA A 146 -13.02 3.99 -6.98
N PHE A 147 -13.82 4.57 -6.09
CA PHE A 147 -13.56 4.59 -4.65
C PHE A 147 -13.42 3.17 -4.08
N MET A 148 -14.39 2.29 -4.37
CA MET A 148 -14.40 0.92 -3.85
C MET A 148 -13.24 0.08 -4.41
N GLY A 149 -12.88 0.27 -5.68
CA GLY A 149 -11.72 -0.38 -6.27
C GLY A 149 -10.44 0.01 -5.53
N ARG A 150 -10.24 1.30 -5.26
CA ARG A 150 -9.08 1.81 -4.53
C ARG A 150 -9.02 1.29 -3.09
N LEU A 151 -10.17 1.20 -2.41
CA LEU A 151 -10.25 0.64 -1.06
C LEU A 151 -9.91 -0.86 -1.04
N ALA A 152 -10.48 -1.64 -1.95
CA ALA A 152 -10.20 -3.07 -2.07
C ALA A 152 -8.71 -3.31 -2.38
N ALA A 153 -8.13 -2.51 -3.27
CA ALA A 153 -6.73 -2.61 -3.63
C ALA A 153 -5.80 -2.35 -2.44
N MET A 154 -6.11 -1.32 -1.64
CA MET A 154 -5.39 -0.99 -0.41
C MET A 154 -5.44 -2.13 0.61
N VAL A 155 -6.62 -2.74 0.82
CA VAL A 155 -6.79 -3.88 1.75
C VAL A 155 -5.94 -5.07 1.30
N ILE A 156 -5.99 -5.43 0.00
CA ILE A 156 -5.19 -6.54 -0.54
C ILE A 156 -3.70 -6.24 -0.40
N LYS A 157 -3.27 -5.02 -0.73
CA LYS A 157 -1.87 -4.59 -0.61
C LYS A 157 -1.37 -4.65 0.83
N HIS A 158 -2.21 -4.26 1.80
CA HIS A 158 -1.88 -4.37 3.21
C HIS A 158 -1.80 -5.83 3.67
N ALA A 159 -2.70 -6.71 3.23
CA ALA A 159 -2.62 -8.14 3.51
C ALA A 159 -1.31 -8.76 3.01
N ILE A 160 -0.84 -8.37 1.82
CA ILE A 160 0.49 -8.76 1.31
C ILE A 160 1.60 -8.22 2.22
N GLY A 161 1.50 -6.98 2.68
CA GLY A 161 2.41 -6.41 3.68
C GLY A 161 2.48 -7.25 4.96
N LEU A 162 1.34 -7.72 5.48
CA LEU A 162 1.31 -8.61 6.65
C LEU A 162 1.97 -9.96 6.38
N VAL A 163 1.85 -10.52 5.18
CA VAL A 163 2.59 -11.73 4.79
C VAL A 163 4.09 -11.46 4.78
N MET A 164 4.54 -10.31 4.27
CA MET A 164 5.94 -9.91 4.32
C MET A 164 6.45 -9.76 5.75
N VAL A 165 5.69 -9.10 6.63
CA VAL A 165 6.00 -8.99 8.06
C VAL A 165 6.17 -10.37 8.68
N PHE A 166 5.23 -11.29 8.43
CA PHE A 166 5.30 -12.66 8.93
C PHE A 166 6.57 -13.38 8.47
N ILE A 167 6.93 -13.29 7.20
CA ILE A 167 8.15 -13.91 6.65
C ILE A 167 9.40 -13.37 7.36
N ILE A 168 9.49 -12.04 7.53
CA ILE A 168 10.62 -11.40 8.19
C ILE A 168 10.71 -11.83 9.65
N LEU A 169 9.62 -11.77 10.40
CA LEU A 169 9.59 -12.15 11.81
C LEU A 169 9.94 -13.62 12.04
N ARG A 170 9.46 -14.51 11.16
CA ARG A 170 9.80 -15.93 11.21
C ARG A 170 11.28 -16.16 10.94
N ALA A 171 11.90 -15.39 10.06
CA ALA A 171 13.33 -15.49 9.79
C ALA A 171 14.17 -14.94 10.96
N THR A 172 13.73 -13.86 11.61
CA THR A 172 14.49 -13.18 12.68
C THR A 172 14.09 -13.62 14.10
N LEU A 173 13.42 -14.77 14.25
CA LEU A 173 12.95 -15.24 15.55
C LEU A 173 14.16 -15.61 16.45
N PRO A 174 14.23 -15.12 17.70
CA PRO A 174 15.25 -15.53 18.66
C PRO A 174 15.18 -17.04 18.93
N ALA A 175 16.34 -17.67 19.11
CA ALA A 175 16.48 -19.10 19.44
C ALA A 175 16.40 -19.37 20.95
#